data_AF-F3GD95-F1
#
_entry.id   AF-F3GD95-F1
#
_cell.length_a   1.000
_cell.length_b   1.000
_cell.length_c   1.000
_cell.angle_alpha   90.00
_cell.angle_beta   90.00
_cell.angle_gamma   90.00
#
_symmetry.space_group_name_H-M   'P 1'
#
loop_
_entity.id
_entity.type
_entity.pdbx_description
1 polymer ?
#
loop_
_entity_poly.entity_id
_entity_poly.type
_entity_poly.pdbx_seq_one_letter_code
_entity_poly.pdbx_strand_id
1 'polypeptide(L)'
;MHLSIVQRCASRLGLQALWVLVGLASSTLVSAAGALPTYGEMDAAGFAGSPRENYALQDFSDKYRATLDISAKDDVFRPGVINVYDKASGAALIRVQSDELVLGTDPKTGEVKTNVHELPYGEQSVLIYQDFNFDGIKDLALMDGQNSCYHGPSYQVFLGTADGFRHSDSFTQLAQNNCGLFSVNEKARKIETMTKDGCCWHQTSKYSIRNGEP
;
A
#
# COMPACT_ATOMS: atom_id res chain seq x y z
N MET A 1 25.30 -35.61 -90.33
CA MET A 1 26.29 -36.71 -90.41
C MET A 1 27.48 -36.36 -89.52
N HIS A 2 27.85 -37.29 -88.63
CA HIS A 2 29.07 -37.41 -87.81
C HIS A 2 29.41 -36.30 -86.79
N LEU A 3 29.23 -36.57 -85.48
CA LEU A 3 30.07 -37.31 -84.51
C LEU A 3 31.13 -36.41 -83.86
N SER A 4 31.05 -36.22 -82.54
CA SER A 4 32.15 -36.51 -81.60
C SER A 4 31.72 -36.37 -80.14
N ILE A 5 32.02 -37.44 -79.41
CA ILE A 5 31.97 -37.66 -77.95
C ILE A 5 33.19 -36.99 -77.30
N VAL A 6 33.10 -36.60 -76.01
CA VAL A 6 34.10 -36.74 -74.91
C VAL A 6 33.56 -35.89 -73.74
N GLN A 7 32.94 -36.42 -72.69
CA GLN A 7 33.45 -37.18 -71.53
C GLN A 7 34.24 -36.34 -70.49
N ARG A 8 33.59 -36.15 -69.33
CA ARG A 8 34.09 -36.02 -67.93
C ARG A 8 35.32 -35.14 -67.65
N CYS A 9 35.24 -34.28 -66.64
CA CYS A 9 35.80 -34.59 -65.30
C CYS A 9 35.51 -33.46 -64.29
N ALA A 10 35.47 -33.84 -63.03
CA ALA A 10 35.09 -33.07 -61.86
C ALA A 10 36.24 -32.20 -61.29
N SER A 11 35.87 -31.50 -60.21
CA SER A 11 36.73 -30.94 -59.14
C SER A 11 37.22 -29.50 -59.37
N ARG A 12 37.31 -28.61 -58.37
CA ARG A 12 36.86 -28.56 -56.97
C ARG A 12 37.16 -27.11 -56.49
N LEU A 13 36.42 -26.67 -55.47
CA LEU A 13 36.76 -25.64 -54.48
C LEU A 13 36.84 -24.16 -54.91
N GLY A 14 36.03 -23.34 -54.23
CA GLY A 14 36.21 -21.89 -54.14
C GLY A 14 34.97 -21.11 -53.70
N LEU A 15 34.21 -21.59 -52.69
CA LEU A 15 33.08 -20.83 -52.16
C LEU A 15 33.58 -19.91 -51.03
N GLN A 16 33.65 -18.61 -51.32
CA GLN A 16 33.95 -17.57 -50.34
C GLN A 16 32.82 -17.47 -49.32
N ALA A 17 33.16 -17.56 -48.04
CA ALA A 17 32.24 -17.36 -46.93
C ALA A 17 31.91 -15.86 -46.80
N LEU A 18 30.67 -15.49 -47.13
CA LEU A 18 30.12 -14.17 -46.88
C LEU A 18 29.61 -14.13 -45.43
N TRP A 19 30.31 -13.40 -44.56
CA TRP A 19 29.84 -13.14 -43.19
C TRP A 19 28.75 -12.07 -43.23
N VAL A 20 27.49 -12.47 -43.08
CA VAL A 20 26.37 -11.56 -42.84
C VAL A 20 26.30 -11.30 -41.34
N LEU A 21 26.78 -10.13 -40.91
CA LEU A 21 26.59 -9.59 -39.57
C LEU A 21 25.12 -9.21 -39.40
N VAL A 22 24.35 -10.09 -38.75
CA VAL A 22 23.01 -9.76 -38.24
C VAL A 22 23.20 -8.88 -37.01
N GLY A 23 23.01 -7.57 -37.16
CA GLY A 23 22.96 -6.63 -36.05
C GLY A 23 21.68 -6.85 -35.24
N LEU A 24 21.78 -7.59 -34.14
CA LEU A 24 20.76 -7.60 -33.09
C LEU A 24 20.79 -6.24 -32.39
N ALA A 25 19.89 -5.35 -32.78
CA ALA A 25 19.56 -4.17 -32.00
C ALA A 25 18.80 -4.66 -30.75
N SER A 26 19.55 -4.95 -29.68
CA SER A 26 18.99 -5.18 -28.35
C SER A 26 18.36 -3.88 -27.85
N SER A 27 17.07 -3.69 -28.10
CA SER A 27 16.28 -2.66 -27.44
C SER A 27 16.22 -2.99 -25.96
N THR A 28 17.02 -2.31 -25.15
CA THR A 28 16.88 -2.31 -23.70
C THR A 28 15.54 -1.66 -23.36
N LEU A 29 14.53 -2.48 -23.06
CA LEU A 29 13.34 -2.02 -22.37
C LEU A 29 13.77 -1.59 -20.96
N VAL A 30 13.99 -0.29 -20.78
CA VAL A 30 14.02 0.30 -19.44
C VAL A 30 12.58 0.18 -18.92
N SER A 31 12.35 -0.77 -18.02
CA SER A 31 11.11 -0.79 -17.24
C SER A 31 11.15 0.44 -16.34
N ALA A 32 10.36 1.46 -16.66
CA ALA A 32 10.05 2.52 -15.71
C ALA A 32 9.18 1.89 -14.62
N ALA A 33 9.81 1.37 -13.56
CA ALA A 33 9.10 1.13 -12.32
C ALA A 33 8.57 2.51 -11.88
N GLY A 34 7.28 2.75 -12.13
CA GLY A 34 6.61 3.97 -11.71
C GLY A 34 6.82 4.17 -10.22
N ALA A 35 7.13 5.39 -9.80
CA ALA A 35 7.21 5.70 -8.38
C ALA A 35 5.88 5.33 -7.70
N LEU A 36 5.98 4.66 -6.55
CA LEU A 36 4.82 4.30 -5.75
C LEU A 36 4.01 5.56 -5.39
N PRO A 37 2.69 5.59 -5.59
CA PRO A 37 1.87 6.73 -5.19
C PRO A 37 2.01 6.99 -3.69
N THR A 38 2.01 8.25 -3.31
CA THR A 38 1.97 8.70 -1.92
C THR A 38 0.57 9.21 -1.62
N TYR A 39 0.00 8.77 -0.50
CA TYR A 39 -1.32 9.18 -0.04
C TYR A 39 -1.21 10.02 1.23
N GLY A 40 -2.18 10.90 1.45
CA GLY A 40 -2.21 11.82 2.59
C GLY A 40 -1.38 13.08 2.36
N GLU A 41 -1.70 14.12 3.13
CA GLU A 41 -1.13 15.46 3.02
C GLU A 41 -0.07 15.67 4.11
N MET A 42 1.07 16.26 3.74
CA MET A 42 2.15 16.58 4.67
C MET A 42 3.05 17.67 4.08
N ASP A 43 3.60 18.56 4.93
CA ASP A 43 4.76 19.36 4.55
C ASP A 43 6.01 18.47 4.46
N ALA A 44 6.16 17.80 3.31
CA ALA A 44 7.25 16.86 3.09
C ALA A 44 8.64 17.50 3.18
N ALA A 45 8.77 18.78 2.81
CA ALA A 45 10.04 19.50 2.88
C ALA A 45 10.41 19.82 4.34
N GLY A 46 9.46 20.33 5.12
CA GLY A 46 9.63 20.57 6.55
C GLY A 46 9.93 19.28 7.32
N PHE A 47 9.23 18.19 7.00
CA PHE A 47 9.45 16.88 7.59
C PHE A 47 10.85 16.33 7.29
N ALA A 48 11.31 16.42 6.04
CA ALA A 48 12.63 15.90 5.63
C ALA A 48 13.80 16.58 6.37
N GLY A 49 13.64 17.86 6.75
CA GLY A 49 14.65 18.62 7.50
C GLY A 49 14.59 18.46 9.02
N SER A 50 13.61 17.74 9.55
CA SER A 50 13.37 17.62 11.00
C SER A 50 13.98 16.35 11.60
N PRO A 51 14.34 16.35 12.91
CA PRO A 51 14.68 15.13 13.63
C PRO A 51 13.52 14.12 13.60
N ARG A 52 13.85 12.82 13.45
CA ARG A 52 12.87 11.74 13.29
C ARG A 52 13.25 10.51 14.11
N GLU A 53 12.23 9.79 14.54
CA GLU A 53 12.29 8.47 15.14
C GLU A 53 11.76 7.44 14.14
N ASN A 54 12.39 6.27 14.12
CA ASN A 54 11.97 5.16 13.26
C ASN A 54 11.41 4.04 14.12
N TYR A 55 10.24 3.55 13.76
CA TYR A 55 9.63 2.37 14.37
C TYR A 55 9.44 1.28 13.32
N ALA A 56 9.85 0.07 13.64
CA ALA A 56 9.60 -1.10 12.82
C ALA A 56 8.36 -1.84 13.34
N LEU A 57 7.40 -2.11 12.46
CA LEU A 57 6.20 -2.89 12.76
C LEU A 57 6.29 -4.21 12.02
N GLN A 58 6.55 -5.30 12.74
CA GLN A 58 6.76 -6.62 12.15
C GLN A 58 5.65 -7.61 12.51
N ASP A 59 4.94 -7.41 13.62
CA ASP A 59 4.12 -8.47 14.20
C ASP A 59 2.64 -8.41 13.80
N PHE A 60 2.23 -7.40 13.03
CA PHE A 60 0.84 -7.26 12.59
C PHE A 60 0.44 -8.24 11.47
N SER A 61 1.42 -8.85 10.78
CA SER A 61 1.18 -9.75 9.64
C SER A 61 2.36 -10.69 9.43
N ASP A 62 2.10 -11.92 8.98
CA ASP A 62 3.16 -12.85 8.57
C ASP A 62 3.83 -12.47 7.25
N LYS A 63 3.11 -11.77 6.37
CA LYS A 63 3.54 -11.46 5.00
C LYS A 63 4.09 -10.05 4.84
N TYR A 64 3.63 -9.12 5.66
CA TYR A 64 3.94 -7.70 5.50
C TYR A 64 4.64 -7.15 6.73
N ARG A 65 5.46 -6.14 6.49
CA ARG A 65 6.07 -5.31 7.53
C ARG A 65 5.83 -3.86 7.21
N ALA A 66 5.91 -3.00 8.22
CA ALA A 66 5.83 -1.58 8.02
C ALA A 66 6.94 -0.86 8.78
N THR A 67 7.22 0.36 8.34
CA THR A 67 8.08 1.30 9.07
C THR A 67 7.33 2.61 9.25
N LEU A 68 7.50 3.22 10.41
CA LEU A 68 7.03 4.56 10.70
C LEU A 68 8.26 5.46 10.84
N ASP A 69 8.38 6.49 10.01
CA ASP A 69 9.28 7.61 10.26
C ASP A 69 8.45 8.75 10.85
N ILE A 70 8.66 9.10 12.10
CA ILE A 70 7.84 10.08 12.82
C ILE A 70 8.71 11.22 13.33
N SER A 71 8.22 12.45 13.31
CA SER A 71 8.92 13.61 13.87
C SER A 71 9.26 13.37 15.33
N ALA A 72 10.52 13.55 15.74
CA ALA A 72 10.97 13.32 17.13
C ALA A 72 10.49 14.41 18.12
N LYS A 73 9.61 15.32 17.69
CA LYS A 73 8.98 16.30 18.57
C LYS A 73 8.01 15.58 19.52
N ASP A 74 8.03 16.01 20.77
CA ASP A 74 7.14 15.52 21.83
C ASP A 74 5.79 16.22 21.76
N ASP A 75 5.02 15.87 20.72
CA ASP A 75 3.66 16.36 20.46
C ASP A 75 2.72 15.15 20.31
N VAL A 76 1.42 15.34 20.56
CA VAL A 76 0.42 14.27 20.35
C VAL A 76 0.22 14.00 18.86
N PHE A 77 0.12 15.07 18.06
CA PHE A 77 -0.01 15.02 16.61
C PHE A 77 1.36 15.27 16.00
N ARG A 78 1.91 14.24 15.34
CA ARG A 78 3.29 14.27 14.85
C ARG A 78 3.31 14.06 13.33
N PRO A 79 4.06 14.89 12.59
CA PRO A 79 4.32 14.63 11.19
C PRO A 79 5.03 13.29 11.03
N GLY A 80 4.64 12.51 10.02
CA GLY A 80 5.24 11.22 9.81
C GLY A 80 4.78 10.50 8.55
N VAL A 81 5.47 9.39 8.30
CA VAL A 81 5.31 8.57 7.10
C VAL A 81 5.21 7.11 7.50
N ILE A 82 4.18 6.45 6.98
CA ILE A 82 3.96 5.02 7.07
C ILE A 82 4.33 4.39 5.73
N ASN A 83 5.28 3.46 5.72
CA ASN A 83 5.59 2.65 4.55
C ASN A 83 5.30 1.18 4.85
N VAL A 84 4.63 0.49 3.93
CA VAL A 84 4.36 -0.96 4.00
C VAL A 84 5.17 -1.68 2.95
N TYR A 85 5.72 -2.83 3.32
CA TYR A 85 6.58 -3.66 2.48
C TYR A 85 6.13 -5.11 2.51
N ASP A 86 6.33 -5.80 1.39
CA ASP A 86 6.35 -7.26 1.36
C ASP A 86 7.58 -7.78 2.11
N LYS A 87 7.40 -8.73 3.04
CA LYS A 87 8.51 -9.27 3.84
C LYS A 87 9.45 -10.14 3.02
N ALA A 88 8.93 -10.91 2.06
CA ALA A 88 9.72 -11.89 1.32
C ALA A 88 10.65 -11.24 0.30
N SER A 89 10.12 -10.30 -0.48
CA SER A 89 10.84 -9.59 -1.54
C SER A 89 11.46 -8.27 -1.08
N GLY A 90 10.95 -7.67 0.01
CA GLY A 90 11.31 -6.32 0.44
C GLY A 90 10.70 -5.20 -0.41
N ALA A 91 9.81 -5.53 -1.36
CA ALA A 91 9.18 -4.55 -2.23
C ALA A 91 8.33 -3.55 -1.44
N ALA A 92 8.44 -2.26 -1.77
CA ALA A 92 7.58 -1.21 -1.21
C ALA A 92 6.19 -1.31 -1.86
N LEU A 93 5.15 -1.37 -1.03
CA LEU A 93 3.77 -1.61 -1.47
C LEU A 93 2.87 -0.40 -1.29
N ILE A 94 2.98 0.30 -0.16
CA ILE A 94 2.12 1.43 0.19
C ILE A 94 2.94 2.50 0.90
N ARG A 95 2.64 3.77 0.62
CA ARG A 95 3.16 4.92 1.33
C ARG A 95 2.03 5.89 1.70
N VAL A 96 1.86 6.13 2.99
CA VAL A 96 0.95 7.15 3.55
C VAL A 96 1.77 8.15 4.36
N GLN A 97 1.41 9.42 4.28
CA GLN A 97 2.05 10.50 5.04
C GLN A 97 0.99 11.39 5.68
N SER A 98 1.35 12.04 6.78
CA SER A 98 0.49 13.01 7.45
C SER A 98 1.31 13.99 8.27
N ASP A 99 0.82 15.22 8.44
CA ASP A 99 1.32 16.13 9.47
C ASP A 99 0.83 15.76 10.89
N GLU A 100 -0.19 14.91 11.02
CA GLU A 100 -0.89 14.67 12.29
C GLU A 100 -1.14 13.17 12.60
N LEU A 101 -0.09 12.36 12.55
CA LEU A 101 -0.16 10.98 13.05
C LEU A 101 -0.20 10.95 14.58
N VAL A 102 -1.03 10.07 15.14
CA VAL A 102 -1.11 9.81 16.59
C VAL A 102 -0.68 8.38 16.86
N LEU A 103 0.41 8.21 17.61
CA LEU A 103 0.95 6.89 17.93
C LEU A 103 0.49 6.44 19.31
N GLY A 104 -0.17 5.29 19.37
CA GLY A 104 -0.29 4.51 20.60
C GLY A 104 0.94 3.65 20.82
N THR A 105 1.65 3.85 21.93
CA THR A 105 2.80 3.01 22.33
C THR A 105 2.51 2.25 23.61
N ASP A 106 3.05 1.04 23.75
CA ASP A 106 3.06 0.34 25.03
C ASP A 106 3.97 1.10 26.02
N PRO A 107 3.48 1.49 27.20
CA PRO A 107 4.25 2.30 28.15
C PRO A 107 5.43 1.55 28.80
N LYS A 108 5.49 0.21 28.68
CA LYS A 108 6.56 -0.63 29.23
C LYS A 108 7.63 -0.94 28.18
N THR A 109 7.22 -1.26 26.95
CA THR A 109 8.16 -1.66 25.89
C THR A 109 8.53 -0.51 24.95
N GLY A 110 7.71 0.54 24.87
CA GLY A 110 7.84 1.62 23.90
C GLY A 110 7.45 1.21 22.47
N GLU A 111 6.97 -0.01 22.28
CA GLU A 111 6.57 -0.51 20.96
C GLU A 111 5.25 0.13 20.52
N VAL A 112 5.14 0.43 19.22
CA VAL A 112 3.90 0.97 18.66
C VAL A 112 2.85 -0.12 18.58
N LYS A 113 1.68 0.16 19.13
CA LYS A 113 0.53 -0.73 19.08
C LYS A 113 -0.10 -0.71 17.68
N THR A 114 -0.34 -1.89 17.13
CA THR A 114 -1.08 -2.09 15.87
C THR A 114 -2.39 -2.81 16.14
N ASN A 115 -3.37 -2.66 15.26
CA ASN A 115 -4.67 -3.32 15.34
C ASN A 115 -5.50 -2.98 16.60
N VAL A 116 -5.18 -1.89 17.31
CA VAL A 116 -6.07 -1.33 18.34
C VAL A 116 -7.17 -0.54 17.63
N HIS A 117 -8.42 -0.86 17.91
CA HIS A 117 -9.57 -0.22 17.30
C HIS A 117 -10.74 -0.18 18.29
N GLU A 118 -10.72 0.83 19.15
CA GLU A 118 -11.69 1.02 20.22
C GLU A 118 -12.70 2.11 19.83
N LEU A 119 -13.94 1.71 19.57
CA LEU A 119 -15.03 2.60 19.22
C LEU A 119 -16.03 2.73 20.37
N PRO A 120 -16.76 3.87 20.47
CA PRO A 120 -16.68 5.05 19.59
C PRO A 120 -15.62 6.09 19.97
N TYR A 121 -14.98 5.97 21.15
CA TYR A 121 -14.13 7.03 21.73
C TYR A 121 -12.81 6.52 22.32
N GLY A 122 -12.29 5.39 21.85
CA GLY A 122 -11.06 4.80 22.36
C GLY A 122 -9.88 4.93 21.40
N GLU A 123 -8.80 4.23 21.74
CA GLU A 123 -7.57 4.22 20.97
C GLU A 123 -7.78 3.59 19.58
N GLN A 124 -7.21 4.21 18.54
CA GLN A 124 -7.16 3.62 17.20
C GLN A 124 -5.72 3.67 16.69
N SER A 125 -5.17 2.50 16.34
CA SER A 125 -3.81 2.36 15.86
C SER A 125 -3.59 3.07 14.53
N VAL A 126 -2.35 3.52 14.30
CA VAL A 126 -1.91 4.08 12.99
C VAL A 126 -1.98 3.06 11.84
N LEU A 127 -2.00 1.76 12.17
CA LEU A 127 -2.10 0.66 11.22
C LEU A 127 -3.08 -0.38 11.77
N ILE A 128 -4.08 -0.71 10.94
CA ILE A 128 -5.06 -1.77 11.19
C ILE A 128 -5.03 -2.74 10.00
N TYR A 129 -4.91 -4.03 10.30
CA TYR A 129 -4.81 -5.14 9.36
C TYR A 129 -5.95 -6.14 9.59
N GLN A 130 -7.05 -5.99 8.87
CA GLN A 130 -8.28 -6.75 9.04
C GLN A 130 -8.99 -6.96 7.69
N ASP A 131 -9.84 -7.97 7.58
CA ASP A 131 -10.64 -8.23 6.37
C ASP A 131 -11.93 -7.40 6.44
N PHE A 132 -11.98 -6.29 5.71
CA PHE A 132 -13.07 -5.33 5.71
C PHE A 132 -14.17 -5.74 4.73
N ASN A 133 -13.79 -6.31 3.57
CA ASN A 133 -14.73 -6.66 2.50
C ASN A 133 -15.28 -8.10 2.62
N PHE A 134 -14.78 -8.86 3.58
CA PHE A 134 -15.17 -10.23 3.92
C PHE A 134 -14.86 -11.27 2.83
N ASP A 135 -13.77 -11.10 2.09
CA ASP A 135 -13.31 -12.02 1.03
C ASP A 135 -12.26 -13.04 1.52
N GLY A 136 -11.83 -12.95 2.77
CA GLY A 136 -10.83 -13.83 3.38
C GLY A 136 -9.38 -13.36 3.18
N ILE A 137 -9.15 -12.27 2.45
CA ILE A 137 -7.87 -11.58 2.34
C ILE A 137 -7.91 -10.39 3.31
N LYS A 138 -6.83 -10.20 4.06
CA LYS A 138 -6.73 -9.10 5.01
C LYS A 138 -6.37 -7.80 4.27
N ASP A 139 -7.07 -6.74 4.61
CA ASP A 139 -6.92 -5.38 4.11
C ASP A 139 -6.09 -4.52 5.08
N LEU A 140 -5.75 -3.30 4.68
CA LEU A 140 -5.06 -2.32 5.50
C LEU A 140 -5.84 -1.02 5.60
N ALA A 141 -5.94 -0.47 6.81
CA ALA A 141 -6.26 0.93 7.04
C ALA A 141 -5.04 1.60 7.67
N LEU A 142 -4.54 2.65 7.03
CA LEU A 142 -3.37 3.41 7.46
C LEU A 142 -3.79 4.85 7.78
N MET A 143 -3.47 5.31 8.98
CA MET A 143 -3.87 6.65 9.43
C MET A 143 -3.21 7.71 8.55
N ASP A 144 -3.99 8.68 8.07
CA ASP A 144 -3.51 9.78 7.22
C ASP A 144 -3.74 11.16 7.85
N GLY A 145 -4.13 11.18 9.12
CA GLY A 145 -4.21 12.38 9.93
C GLY A 145 -5.44 12.37 10.82
N GLN A 146 -5.93 13.57 11.09
CA GLN A 146 -7.11 13.80 11.91
C GLN A 146 -8.25 14.44 11.09
N ASN A 147 -8.46 13.96 9.86
CA ASN A 147 -9.37 14.59 8.90
C ASN A 147 -10.85 14.19 9.10
N SER A 148 -11.13 13.37 10.11
CA SER A 148 -12.44 12.84 10.44
C SER A 148 -13.20 13.75 11.41
N CYS A 149 -14.47 13.44 11.71
CA CYS A 149 -15.34 14.26 12.55
C CYS A 149 -14.65 14.77 13.83
N TYR A 150 -14.71 16.09 14.05
CA TYR A 150 -14.14 16.77 15.22
C TYR A 150 -12.64 16.57 15.39
N HIS A 151 -11.88 16.63 14.29
CA HIS A 151 -10.43 16.45 14.32
C HIS A 151 -10.06 15.06 14.85
N GLY A 152 -10.84 14.06 14.44
CA GLY A 152 -10.68 12.66 14.80
C GLY A 152 -9.86 11.89 13.76
N PRO A 153 -9.41 10.67 14.09
CA PRO A 153 -8.47 9.92 13.24
C PRO A 153 -9.10 9.55 11.90
N SER A 154 -8.37 9.77 10.82
CA SER A 154 -8.76 9.42 9.45
C SER A 154 -7.82 8.41 8.83
N TYR A 155 -8.28 7.68 7.81
CA TYR A 155 -7.52 6.58 7.22
C TYR A 155 -7.65 6.52 5.70
N GLN A 156 -6.54 6.13 5.06
CA GLN A 156 -6.52 5.58 3.71
C GLN A 156 -6.67 4.06 3.78
N VAL A 157 -7.61 3.50 3.01
CA VAL A 157 -7.94 2.08 3.04
C VAL A 157 -7.48 1.38 1.76
N PHE A 158 -6.82 0.24 1.94
CA PHE A 158 -6.26 -0.58 0.89
C PHE A 158 -6.77 -2.01 1.02
N LEU A 159 -7.54 -2.46 0.03
CA LEU A 159 -8.06 -3.81 -0.02
C LEU A 159 -6.98 -4.78 -0.49
N GLY A 160 -6.86 -5.90 0.21
CA GLY A 160 -5.99 -7.00 -0.14
C GLY A 160 -6.44 -7.64 -1.45
N THR A 161 -5.48 -8.09 -2.24
CA THR A 161 -5.68 -8.79 -3.50
C THR A 161 -4.69 -9.95 -3.60
N ALA A 162 -4.82 -10.79 -4.63
CA ALA A 162 -3.86 -11.88 -4.87
C ALA A 162 -2.41 -11.37 -5.06
N ASP A 163 -2.25 -10.15 -5.60
CA ASP A 163 -0.96 -9.61 -6.04
C ASP A 163 -0.47 -8.43 -5.18
N GLY A 164 -1.12 -8.15 -4.05
CA GLY A 164 -0.77 -7.04 -3.16
C GLY A 164 -2.01 -6.27 -2.70
N PHE A 165 -2.00 -4.95 -2.86
CA PHE A 165 -3.05 -4.07 -2.35
C PHE A 165 -3.59 -3.11 -3.40
N ARG A 166 -4.89 -2.82 -3.32
CA ARG A 166 -5.59 -1.82 -4.14
C ARG A 166 -6.19 -0.76 -3.22
N HIS A 167 -5.90 0.52 -3.47
CA HIS A 167 -6.58 1.61 -2.77
C HIS A 167 -8.09 1.55 -3.02
N SER A 168 -8.90 1.76 -1.97
CA SER A 168 -10.36 1.85 -2.08
C SER A 168 -10.87 3.19 -1.62
N ASP A 169 -11.39 3.96 -2.58
CA ASP A 169 -11.98 5.27 -2.33
C ASP A 169 -13.25 5.17 -1.49
N SER A 170 -14.03 4.09 -1.62
CA SER A 170 -15.31 3.92 -0.92
C SER A 170 -15.11 3.73 0.58
N PHE A 171 -14.20 2.83 0.97
CA PHE A 171 -13.86 2.58 2.37
C PHE A 171 -13.09 3.74 2.98
N THR A 172 -12.21 4.37 2.19
CA THR A 172 -11.53 5.60 2.58
C THR A 172 -12.55 6.70 2.91
N GLN A 173 -13.55 6.92 2.05
CA GLN A 173 -14.62 7.89 2.34
C GLN A 173 -15.38 7.56 3.63
N LEU A 174 -15.61 6.29 3.95
CA LEU A 174 -16.19 5.91 5.24
C LEU A 174 -15.29 6.29 6.41
N ALA A 175 -13.96 6.15 6.28
CA ALA A 175 -13.01 6.51 7.33
C ALA A 175 -12.72 8.02 7.43
N GLN A 176 -13.01 8.78 6.38
CA GLN A 176 -12.82 10.24 6.34
C GLN A 176 -14.09 10.99 6.80
N ASN A 177 -15.26 10.57 6.32
CA ASN A 177 -16.51 11.33 6.51
C ASN A 177 -17.30 10.93 7.77
N ASN A 178 -16.75 10.04 8.60
CA ASN A 178 -17.37 9.58 9.84
C ASN A 178 -16.46 9.89 11.03
N CYS A 179 -16.80 9.44 12.24
CA CYS A 179 -16.03 9.63 13.47
C CYS A 179 -15.02 8.49 13.69
N GLY A 180 -13.95 8.44 12.89
CA GLY A 180 -12.93 7.40 12.93
C GLY A 180 -13.10 6.32 11.87
N LEU A 181 -12.24 5.30 11.95
CA LEU A 181 -12.40 4.09 11.14
C LEU A 181 -13.73 3.41 11.49
N PHE A 182 -14.36 2.79 10.49
CA PHE A 182 -15.55 2.00 10.69
C PHE A 182 -15.29 0.71 11.48
N SER A 183 -16.31 0.20 12.17
CA SER A 183 -16.27 -1.11 12.81
C SER A 183 -16.59 -2.23 11.83
N VAL A 184 -16.00 -3.41 12.05
CA VAL A 184 -16.19 -4.60 11.23
C VAL A 184 -16.90 -5.68 12.04
N ASN A 185 -18.10 -6.07 11.61
CA ASN A 185 -18.83 -7.20 12.18
C ASN A 185 -18.71 -8.41 11.25
N GLU A 186 -17.68 -9.23 11.47
CA GLU A 186 -17.39 -10.42 10.65
C GLU A 186 -18.54 -11.44 10.65
N LYS A 187 -19.20 -11.64 11.81
CA LYS A 187 -20.32 -12.59 11.94
C LYS A 187 -21.52 -12.18 11.11
N ALA A 188 -21.87 -10.90 11.12
CA ALA A 188 -22.99 -10.35 10.36
C ALA A 188 -22.59 -9.98 8.91
N ARG A 189 -21.28 -9.96 8.61
CA ARG A 189 -20.70 -9.42 7.37
C ARG A 189 -21.21 -8.00 7.08
N LYS A 190 -21.11 -7.14 8.09
CA LYS A 190 -21.54 -5.74 8.06
C LYS A 190 -20.44 -4.82 8.54
N ILE A 191 -20.46 -3.61 8.01
CA ILE A 191 -19.63 -2.51 8.50
C ILE A 191 -20.53 -1.49 9.17
N GLU A 192 -20.07 -0.89 10.26
CA GLU A 192 -20.82 0.16 10.94
C GLU A 192 -19.96 1.42 11.12
N THR A 193 -20.48 2.56 10.70
CA THR A 193 -19.87 3.88 10.95
C THR A 193 -20.67 4.65 12.00
N MET A 194 -20.04 5.64 12.62
CA MET A 194 -20.69 6.59 13.51
C MET A 194 -20.45 8.02 13.03
N THR A 195 -21.52 8.82 12.99
CA THR A 195 -21.44 10.28 12.83
C THR A 195 -22.13 10.95 14.01
N LYS A 196 -21.76 12.18 14.31
CA LYS A 196 -22.40 12.98 15.35
C LYS A 196 -22.42 14.45 14.98
N ASP A 197 -23.34 15.19 15.60
CA ASP A 197 -23.43 16.64 15.54
C ASP A 197 -23.68 17.17 16.95
N GLY A 198 -22.69 17.89 17.47
CA GLY A 198 -22.64 18.36 18.84
C GLY A 198 -22.62 17.22 19.88
N CYS A 199 -23.19 17.50 21.05
CA CYS A 199 -23.21 16.56 22.17
C CYS A 199 -24.22 15.43 22.03
N CYS A 200 -25.28 15.65 21.27
CA CYS A 200 -26.58 15.09 21.60
C CYS A 200 -27.24 14.37 20.42
N TRP A 201 -26.74 14.58 19.20
CA TRP A 201 -27.13 13.80 18.04
C TRP A 201 -26.01 12.83 17.66
N HIS A 202 -26.34 11.55 17.56
CA HIS A 202 -25.46 10.49 17.10
C HIS A 202 -26.22 9.61 16.11
N GLN A 203 -25.57 9.22 15.03
CA GLN A 203 -26.11 8.29 14.06
C GLN A 203 -25.11 7.16 13.82
N THR A 204 -25.61 5.93 13.87
CA THR A 204 -24.88 4.75 13.40
C THR A 204 -25.46 4.31 12.06
N SER A 205 -24.60 4.14 11.06
CA SER A 205 -24.98 3.64 9.74
C SER A 205 -24.40 2.24 9.55
N LYS A 206 -25.17 1.33 8.95
CA LYS A 206 -24.75 -0.05 8.68
C LYS A 206 -24.70 -0.32 7.18
N TYR A 207 -23.59 -0.85 6.72
CA TYR A 207 -23.28 -1.10 5.31
C TYR A 207 -23.20 -2.59 5.04
N SER A 208 -23.55 -2.99 3.82
CA SER A 208 -23.48 -4.37 3.37
C SER A 208 -22.52 -4.47 2.22
N ILE A 209 -21.56 -5.39 2.29
CA ILE A 209 -20.61 -5.52 1.20
C ILE A 209 -21.27 -6.19 -0.02
N ARG A 210 -21.14 -5.52 -1.16
CA ARG A 210 -21.58 -5.97 -2.48
C ARG A 210 -20.45 -5.76 -3.46
N ASN A 211 -20.02 -6.84 -4.10
CA ASN A 211 -18.90 -6.82 -5.04
C ASN A 211 -17.61 -6.22 -4.46
N GLY A 212 -17.35 -6.47 -3.18
CA GLY A 212 -16.15 -5.99 -2.49
C GLY A 212 -16.22 -4.53 -2.01
N GLU A 213 -17.37 -3.85 -2.15
CA GLU A 213 -17.56 -2.44 -1.78
C GLU A 213 -18.77 -2.28 -0.81
N PRO A 214 -18.77 -1.29 0.09
CA PRO A 214 -19.79 -1.09 1.13
C PRO A 214 -21.14 -0.52 0.66
#